data_AF-A0A256YI06-F1
#
_entry.id   AF-A0A256YI06-F1
#
_cell.length_a   1.000
_cell.length_b   1.000
_cell.length_c   1.000
_cell.angle_alpha   90.00
_cell.angle_beta   90.00
_cell.angle_gamma   90.00
#
_symmetry.space_group_name_H-M   'P 1'
#
loop_
_entity.id
_entity.type
_entity.pdbx_description
1 polymer ?
#
loop_
_entity_poly.entity_id
_entity_poly.type
_entity_poly.pdbx_seq_one_letter_code
_entity_poly.pdbx_strand_id
1 'polypeptide(L)'
;MNALSKRYEFEQIKLILNLKMGNLSRGEIEDRLAIEEMGLLSSYRHTEELLSRLIDLPVEGIIALLCERYKGLNEFMPESPDLLAVLVALDRYYFFELQNYIDNLEGEDRKVASTLISMEIDACNVMTILRSVTHGYEAKRFIIPGHDPRIDELGEHTPRDVTDAITKLSKTTYGPLLESAASSYIETNSLLQVELMLRKYLAKESKILIREQSVLALTRVYPRELLVMSS
;
A
#
# COMPACT_ATOMS: atom_id res chain seq x y z
N MET A 1 -14.59 11.71 -0.52
CA MET A 1 -13.54 11.31 0.45
C MET A 1 -12.19 11.73 -0.13
N ASN A 2 -11.29 12.33 0.66
CA ASN A 2 -9.95 12.68 0.16
C ASN A 2 -9.05 11.42 0.09
N ALA A 3 -7.92 11.50 -0.62
CA ALA A 3 -7.03 10.34 -0.86
C ALA A 3 -6.50 9.70 0.44
N LEU A 4 -6.17 10.51 1.46
CA LEU A 4 -5.66 10.01 2.75
C LEU A 4 -6.72 9.24 3.53
N SER A 5 -7.94 9.76 3.62
CA SER A 5 -9.06 9.07 4.25
C SER A 5 -9.43 7.79 3.50
N LYS A 6 -9.34 7.81 2.15
CA LYS A 6 -9.58 6.62 1.33
C LYS A 6 -8.53 5.54 1.56
N ARG A 7 -7.25 5.92 1.60
CA ARG A 7 -6.15 5.01 1.93
C ARG A 7 -6.36 4.38 3.29
N TYR A 8 -6.70 5.18 4.29
CA TYR A 8 -6.94 4.70 5.63
C TYR A 8 -8.08 3.67 5.65
N GLU A 9 -9.23 3.99 5.04
CA GLU A 9 -10.36 3.06 4.91
C GLU A 9 -9.92 1.74 4.24
N PHE A 10 -9.12 1.80 3.18
CA PHE A 10 -8.64 0.62 2.47
C PHE A 10 -7.71 -0.23 3.34
N GLU A 11 -6.80 0.38 4.10
CA GLU A 11 -5.94 -0.36 5.05
C GLU A 11 -6.77 -1.07 6.13
N GLN A 12 -7.85 -0.45 6.63
CA GLN A 12 -8.75 -1.09 7.59
C GLN A 12 -9.53 -2.26 6.98
N ILE A 13 -10.06 -2.08 5.76
CA ILE A 13 -10.71 -3.16 5.02
C ILE A 13 -9.73 -4.32 4.81
N LYS A 14 -8.52 -4.04 4.34
CA LYS A 14 -7.49 -5.07 4.13
C LYS A 14 -7.12 -5.78 5.43
N LEU A 15 -7.07 -5.07 6.55
CA LEU A 15 -6.84 -5.70 7.85
C LEU A 15 -7.97 -6.69 8.19
N ILE A 16 -9.24 -6.30 8.05
CA ILE A 16 -10.38 -7.22 8.25
C ILE A 16 -10.26 -8.45 7.35
N LEU A 17 -9.99 -8.27 6.06
CA LEU A 17 -9.90 -9.38 5.11
C LEU A 17 -8.77 -10.35 5.47
N ASN A 18 -7.60 -9.83 5.86
CA ASN A 18 -6.48 -10.65 6.33
C ASN A 18 -6.84 -11.43 7.61
N LEU A 19 -7.52 -10.81 8.56
CA LEU A 19 -7.94 -11.48 9.79
C LEU A 19 -8.99 -12.58 9.51
N LYS A 20 -9.91 -12.33 8.57
CA LYS A 20 -10.89 -13.34 8.13
C LYS A 20 -10.26 -14.49 7.38
N MET A 21 -9.25 -14.24 6.54
CA MET A 21 -8.43 -15.31 5.94
C MET A 21 -7.72 -16.17 7.01
N GLY A 22 -7.36 -15.57 8.14
CA GLY A 22 -6.83 -16.27 9.31
C GLY A 22 -7.86 -17.07 10.12
N ASN A 23 -9.14 -17.09 9.70
CA ASN A 23 -10.27 -17.73 10.38
C ASN A 23 -10.49 -17.22 11.82
N LEU A 24 -10.21 -15.94 12.07
CA LEU A 24 -10.50 -15.33 13.36
C LEU A 24 -11.99 -15.16 13.61
N SER A 25 -12.38 -15.27 14.88
CA SER A 25 -13.72 -14.94 15.33
C SER A 25 -13.98 -13.43 15.31
N ARG A 26 -15.26 -13.05 15.32
CA ARG A 26 -15.69 -11.65 15.40
C ARG A 26 -15.00 -10.88 16.54
N GLY A 27 -15.01 -11.43 17.75
CA GLY A 27 -14.42 -10.77 18.92
C GLY A 27 -12.92 -10.53 18.77
N GLU A 28 -12.18 -11.50 18.23
CA GLU A 28 -10.74 -11.34 17.98
C GLU A 28 -10.43 -10.31 16.90
N ILE A 29 -11.34 -10.12 15.93
CA ILE A 29 -11.21 -9.10 14.90
C ILE A 29 -11.48 -7.71 15.49
N GLU A 30 -12.54 -7.56 16.28
CA GLU A 30 -12.90 -6.30 16.96
C GLU A 30 -11.79 -5.83 17.91
N ASP A 31 -11.23 -6.74 18.72
CA ASP A 31 -10.12 -6.46 19.65
C ASP A 31 -8.87 -5.93 18.92
N ARG A 32 -8.63 -6.37 17.69
CA ARG A 32 -7.45 -5.99 16.90
C ARG A 32 -7.64 -4.72 16.07
N LEU A 33 -8.88 -4.35 15.79
CA LEU A 33 -9.17 -3.22 14.92
C LEU A 33 -9.18 -1.87 15.67
N ALA A 34 -9.19 -1.85 17.01
CA ALA A 34 -9.28 -0.59 17.78
C ALA A 34 -10.40 0.35 17.25
N ILE A 35 -11.53 -0.23 16.80
CA ILE A 35 -12.62 0.47 16.11
C ILE A 35 -13.15 1.62 16.98
N GLU A 36 -13.19 1.44 18.30
CA GLU A 36 -13.71 2.40 19.27
C GLU A 36 -12.92 3.71 19.33
N GLU A 37 -11.60 3.69 19.08
CA GLU A 37 -10.77 4.90 19.09
C GLU A 37 -10.94 5.73 17.80
N MET A 38 -11.52 5.15 16.73
CA MET A 38 -11.68 5.78 15.42
C MET A 38 -12.93 6.66 15.32
N GLY A 39 -14.00 6.32 16.06
CA GLY A 39 -15.29 7.02 16.04
C GLY A 39 -15.26 8.45 16.58
N LEU A 40 -14.15 8.87 17.19
CA LEU A 40 -13.96 10.22 17.72
C LEU A 40 -13.70 11.29 16.64
N LEU A 41 -13.37 10.88 15.42
CA LEU A 41 -13.23 11.78 14.28
C LEU A 41 -14.48 11.65 13.39
N SER A 42 -15.36 12.65 13.45
CA SER A 42 -16.65 12.69 12.73
C SER A 42 -16.55 12.41 11.21
N SER A 43 -15.37 12.60 10.61
CA SER A 43 -15.06 12.27 9.22
C SER A 43 -15.07 10.77 8.88
N TYR A 44 -15.10 9.86 9.86
CA TYR A 44 -14.95 8.41 9.65
C TYR A 44 -16.17 7.57 10.06
N ARG A 45 -17.29 8.17 10.46
CA ARG A 45 -18.50 7.44 10.89
C ARG A 45 -19.02 6.44 9.84
N HIS A 46 -18.99 6.82 8.56
CA HIS A 46 -19.39 5.92 7.46
C HIS A 46 -18.40 4.79 7.21
N THR A 47 -17.15 4.96 7.62
CA THR A 47 -16.13 3.91 7.56
C THR A 47 -16.39 2.88 8.67
N GLU A 48 -16.73 3.31 9.88
CA GLU A 48 -17.05 2.41 11.00
C GLU A 48 -18.22 1.47 10.69
N GLU A 49 -19.32 2.00 10.16
CA GLU A 49 -20.49 1.19 9.77
C GLU A 49 -20.14 0.15 8.68
N LEU A 50 -19.33 0.56 7.70
CA LEU A 50 -18.82 -0.35 6.66
C LEU A 50 -17.97 -1.46 7.29
N LEU A 51 -16.99 -1.11 8.12
CA LEU A 51 -16.07 -2.05 8.75
C LEU A 51 -16.83 -3.07 9.59
N SER A 52 -17.80 -2.62 10.40
CA SER A 52 -18.65 -3.51 11.21
C SER A 52 -19.41 -4.52 10.34
N ARG A 53 -20.03 -4.06 9.25
CA ARG A 53 -20.74 -4.95 8.31
C ARG A 53 -19.81 -5.98 7.66
N LEU A 54 -18.59 -5.59 7.30
CA LEU A 54 -17.62 -6.50 6.68
C LEU A 54 -17.22 -7.67 7.59
N ILE A 55 -17.20 -7.46 8.92
CA ILE A 55 -16.87 -8.50 9.90
C ILE A 55 -17.90 -9.63 9.87
N ASP A 56 -19.18 -9.32 9.66
CA ASP A 56 -20.27 -10.31 9.70
C ASP A 56 -20.56 -11.00 8.37
N LEU A 57 -20.19 -10.37 7.26
CA LEU A 57 -20.57 -10.88 5.94
C LEU A 57 -19.74 -12.11 5.53
N PRO A 58 -20.33 -13.09 4.83
CA PRO A 58 -19.57 -14.10 4.12
C PRO A 58 -18.76 -13.45 2.97
N VAL A 59 -17.80 -14.20 2.39
CA VAL A 59 -16.89 -13.69 1.35
C VAL A 59 -17.66 -13.07 0.17
N GLU A 60 -18.72 -13.72 -0.28
CA GLU A 60 -19.57 -13.25 -1.37
C GLU A 60 -20.29 -11.94 -1.02
N GLY A 61 -20.74 -11.83 0.23
CA GLY A 61 -21.38 -10.61 0.75
C GLY A 61 -20.39 -9.44 0.86
N ILE A 62 -19.14 -9.72 1.25
CA ILE A 62 -18.06 -8.75 1.28
C ILE A 62 -17.80 -8.21 -0.14
N ILE A 63 -17.61 -9.11 -1.11
CA ILE A 63 -17.34 -8.74 -2.50
C ILE A 63 -18.46 -7.85 -3.05
N ALA A 64 -19.72 -8.24 -2.84
CA ALA A 64 -20.87 -7.47 -3.28
C ALA A 64 -20.91 -6.06 -2.66
N LEU A 65 -20.71 -5.96 -1.34
CA LEU A 65 -20.70 -4.69 -0.63
C LEU A 65 -19.58 -3.75 -1.10
N LEU A 66 -18.38 -4.29 -1.31
CA LEU A 66 -17.24 -3.50 -1.77
C LEU A 66 -17.43 -3.04 -3.22
N CYS A 67 -17.98 -3.87 -4.11
CA CYS A 67 -18.28 -3.48 -5.50
C CYS A 67 -19.39 -2.42 -5.57
N GLU A 68 -20.39 -2.48 -4.70
CA GLU A 68 -21.44 -1.46 -4.60
C GLU A 68 -20.85 -0.11 -4.17
N ARG A 69 -19.95 -0.14 -3.17
CA ARG A 69 -19.33 1.07 -2.62
C ARG A 69 -18.29 1.69 -3.57
N TYR A 70 -17.45 0.86 -4.19
CA TYR A 70 -16.34 1.28 -5.04
C TYR A 70 -16.61 0.88 -6.49
N LYS A 71 -17.25 1.79 -7.23
CA LYS A 71 -17.64 1.57 -8.62
C LYS A 71 -16.43 1.24 -9.49
N GLY A 72 -16.47 0.12 -10.20
CA GLY A 72 -15.37 -0.34 -11.06
C GLY A 72 -14.36 -1.23 -10.35
N LEU A 73 -14.50 -1.48 -9.03
CA LEU A 73 -13.62 -2.42 -8.31
C LEU A 73 -13.62 -3.82 -8.92
N ASN A 74 -14.77 -4.27 -9.44
CA ASN A 74 -14.93 -5.56 -10.11
C ASN A 74 -14.06 -5.71 -11.37
N GLU A 75 -13.63 -4.62 -12.00
CA GLU A 75 -12.74 -4.66 -13.17
C GLU A 75 -11.32 -5.13 -12.81
N PHE A 76 -10.96 -5.07 -11.52
CA PHE A 76 -9.65 -5.48 -11.01
C PHE A 76 -9.64 -6.91 -10.45
N MET A 77 -10.75 -7.64 -10.57
CA MET A 77 -10.94 -8.99 -10.01
C MET A 77 -11.25 -10.02 -11.11
N PRO A 78 -10.89 -11.31 -10.91
CA PRO A 78 -11.40 -12.40 -11.73
C PRO A 78 -12.92 -12.61 -11.49
N GLU A 79 -13.59 -13.38 -12.36
CA GLU A 79 -15.04 -13.65 -12.27
C GLU A 79 -15.48 -14.31 -10.95
N SER A 80 -14.61 -15.11 -10.34
CA SER A 80 -14.84 -15.76 -9.03
C SER A 80 -13.69 -15.43 -8.09
N PRO A 81 -13.69 -14.23 -7.48
CA PRO A 81 -12.59 -13.78 -6.64
C PRO A 81 -12.66 -14.41 -5.25
N ASP A 82 -11.51 -14.83 -4.74
CA ASP A 82 -11.31 -15.11 -3.31
C ASP A 82 -10.91 -13.83 -2.55
N LEU A 83 -10.76 -13.92 -1.23
CA LEU A 83 -10.38 -12.77 -0.40
C LEU A 83 -9.02 -12.17 -0.79
N LEU A 84 -8.09 -12.99 -1.28
CA LEU A 84 -6.79 -12.52 -1.74
C LEU A 84 -6.93 -11.68 -3.01
N ALA A 85 -7.74 -12.12 -3.97
CA ALA A 85 -8.06 -11.34 -5.15
C ALA A 85 -8.72 -10.00 -4.80
N VAL A 86 -9.59 -9.97 -3.79
CA VAL A 86 -10.21 -8.73 -3.28
C VAL A 86 -9.17 -7.79 -2.67
N LEU A 87 -8.25 -8.31 -1.82
CA LEU A 87 -7.17 -7.50 -1.22
C LEU A 87 -6.38 -6.76 -2.29
N VAL A 88 -6.02 -7.46 -3.37
CA VAL A 88 -5.21 -6.89 -4.44
C VAL A 88 -6.02 -5.96 -5.34
N ALA A 89 -7.28 -6.28 -5.59
CA ALA A 89 -8.17 -5.39 -6.33
C ALA A 89 -8.33 -4.04 -5.63
N LEU A 90 -8.39 -4.02 -4.29
CA LEU A 90 -8.41 -2.76 -3.52
C LEU A 90 -7.14 -1.94 -3.74
N ASP A 91 -5.96 -2.57 -3.71
CA ASP A 91 -4.69 -1.85 -3.96
C ASP A 91 -4.64 -1.32 -5.40
N ARG A 92 -4.98 -2.15 -6.40
CA ARG A 92 -5.04 -1.73 -7.82
C ARG A 92 -6.01 -0.59 -8.05
N TYR A 93 -7.22 -0.71 -7.49
CA TYR A 93 -8.25 0.32 -7.58
C TYR A 93 -7.78 1.64 -6.97
N TYR A 94 -7.15 1.59 -5.78
CA TYR A 94 -6.61 2.77 -5.11
C TYR A 94 -5.53 3.46 -5.96
N PHE A 95 -4.55 2.70 -6.45
CA PHE A 95 -3.48 3.27 -7.26
C PHE A 95 -3.96 3.78 -8.61
N PHE A 96 -4.94 3.10 -9.24
CA PHE A 96 -5.57 3.57 -10.47
C PHE A 96 -6.24 4.93 -10.28
N GLU A 97 -7.06 5.09 -9.24
CA GLU A 97 -7.68 6.38 -8.95
C GLU A 97 -6.66 7.45 -8.61
N LEU A 98 -5.65 7.10 -7.81
CA LEU A 98 -4.62 8.05 -7.40
C LEU A 98 -3.78 8.52 -8.60
N GLN A 99 -3.47 7.62 -9.54
CA GLN A 99 -2.83 7.97 -10.81
C GLN A 99 -3.69 8.94 -11.63
N ASN A 100 -5.00 8.71 -11.72
CA ASN A 100 -5.92 9.63 -12.41
C ASN A 100 -5.90 11.03 -11.78
N TYR A 101 -5.78 11.15 -10.44
CA TYR A 101 -5.62 12.45 -9.80
C TYR A 101 -4.27 13.10 -10.13
N ILE A 102 -3.19 12.33 -10.13
CA ILE A 102 -1.85 12.81 -10.47
C ILE A 102 -1.76 13.30 -11.90
N ASP A 103 -2.42 12.63 -12.84
CA ASP A 103 -2.38 13.03 -14.26
C ASP A 103 -2.99 14.41 -14.51
N ASN A 104 -3.77 14.93 -13.56
CA ASN A 104 -4.29 16.29 -13.56
C ASN A 104 -3.38 17.33 -12.87
N LEU A 105 -2.27 16.90 -12.26
CA LEU A 105 -1.26 17.80 -11.69
C LEU A 105 -0.30 18.29 -12.77
N GLU A 106 0.36 19.42 -12.53
CA GLU A 106 1.32 20.00 -13.46
C GLU A 106 2.72 20.13 -12.83
N GLY A 107 3.74 20.19 -13.70
CA GLY A 107 5.10 20.52 -13.31
C GLY A 107 5.72 19.62 -12.23
N GLU A 108 6.36 20.25 -11.25
CA GLU A 108 7.06 19.55 -10.16
C GLU A 108 6.09 18.80 -9.24
N ASP A 109 4.86 19.31 -9.05
CA ASP A 109 3.87 18.67 -8.18
C ASP A 109 3.48 17.30 -8.73
N ARG A 110 3.27 17.20 -10.06
CA ARG A 110 3.08 15.92 -10.73
C ARG A 110 4.27 15.00 -10.53
N LYS A 111 5.49 15.50 -10.74
CA LYS A 111 6.71 14.70 -10.64
C LYS A 111 6.93 14.12 -9.24
N VAL A 112 6.74 14.94 -8.20
CA VAL A 112 6.88 14.49 -6.81
C VAL A 112 5.79 13.49 -6.48
N ALA A 113 4.53 13.80 -6.80
CA ALA A 113 3.42 12.90 -6.53
C ALA A 113 3.60 11.54 -7.26
N SER A 114 4.00 11.55 -8.53
CA SER A 114 4.26 10.31 -9.30
C SER A 114 5.37 9.49 -8.65
N THR A 115 6.45 10.14 -8.21
CA THR A 115 7.56 9.44 -7.53
C THR A 115 7.07 8.79 -6.23
N LEU A 116 6.26 9.50 -5.43
CA LEU A 116 5.71 8.96 -4.20
C LEU A 116 4.81 7.75 -4.44
N ILE A 117 3.89 7.82 -5.41
CA ILE A 117 3.03 6.68 -5.76
C ILE A 117 3.86 5.49 -6.24
N SER A 118 4.80 5.73 -7.15
CA SER A 118 5.66 4.68 -7.69
C SER A 118 6.39 3.92 -6.59
N MET A 119 6.92 4.64 -5.59
CA MET A 119 7.58 4.00 -4.44
C MET A 119 6.62 3.15 -3.59
N GLU A 120 5.37 3.58 -3.47
CA GLU A 120 4.34 2.82 -2.75
C GLU A 120 3.88 1.58 -3.52
N ILE A 121 3.76 1.68 -4.84
CA ILE A 121 3.48 0.54 -5.73
C ILE A 121 4.60 -0.49 -5.61
N ASP A 122 5.86 -0.07 -5.75
CA ASP A 122 7.02 -0.94 -5.65
C ASP A 122 7.05 -1.67 -4.29
N ALA A 123 6.79 -0.97 -3.19
CA ALA A 123 6.73 -1.58 -1.85
C ALA A 123 5.54 -2.54 -1.68
N CYS A 124 4.39 -2.22 -2.28
CA CYS A 124 3.24 -3.11 -2.34
C CYS A 124 3.61 -4.40 -3.09
N ASN A 125 4.25 -4.28 -4.27
CA ASN A 125 4.70 -5.43 -5.06
C ASN A 125 5.73 -6.28 -4.31
N VAL A 126 6.68 -5.67 -3.61
CA VAL A 126 7.63 -6.39 -2.74
C VAL A 126 6.88 -7.27 -1.72
N MET A 127 5.90 -6.69 -1.01
CA MET A 127 5.11 -7.44 -0.04
C MET A 127 4.24 -8.51 -0.70
N THR A 128 3.68 -8.22 -1.87
CA THR A 128 2.90 -9.18 -2.66
C THR A 128 3.74 -10.38 -3.08
N ILE A 129 4.98 -10.18 -3.55
CA ILE A 129 5.92 -11.25 -3.89
C ILE A 129 6.25 -12.08 -2.66
N LEU A 130 6.60 -11.45 -1.53
CA LEU A 130 6.95 -12.18 -0.31
C LEU A 130 5.76 -13.01 0.23
N ARG A 131 4.57 -12.41 0.28
CA ARG A 131 3.34 -13.09 0.72
C ARG A 131 2.93 -14.19 -0.24
N SER A 132 3.19 -14.05 -1.55
CA SER A 132 2.89 -15.08 -2.55
C SER A 132 3.58 -16.40 -2.25
N VAL A 133 4.83 -16.29 -1.80
CA VAL A 133 5.63 -17.46 -1.46
C VAL A 133 5.19 -18.06 -0.14
N THR A 134 4.84 -17.23 0.85
CA THR A 134 4.32 -17.71 2.15
C THR A 134 2.98 -18.43 2.02
N HIS A 135 2.09 -17.97 1.14
CA HIS A 135 0.72 -18.47 1.02
C HIS A 135 0.52 -19.39 -0.20
N GLY A 136 1.53 -19.58 -1.05
CA GLY A 136 1.50 -20.50 -2.18
C GLY A 136 0.67 -20.02 -3.37
N TYR A 137 0.59 -18.71 -3.62
CA TYR A 137 -0.10 -18.15 -4.80
C TYR A 137 0.86 -17.56 -5.83
N GLU A 138 0.38 -17.35 -7.07
CA GLU A 138 1.17 -16.74 -8.14
C GLU A 138 1.19 -15.21 -8.00
N ALA A 139 2.36 -14.62 -7.71
CA ALA A 139 2.50 -13.16 -7.57
C ALA A 139 2.07 -12.38 -8.82
N LYS A 140 2.33 -12.94 -10.02
CA LYS A 140 2.10 -12.30 -11.32
C LYS A 140 0.73 -11.66 -11.46
N ARG A 141 -0.31 -12.32 -10.96
CA ARG A 141 -1.70 -11.85 -11.06
C ARG A 141 -1.94 -10.54 -10.29
N PHE A 142 -1.03 -10.24 -9.36
CA PHE A 142 -1.19 -9.24 -8.34
C PHE A 142 -0.18 -8.09 -8.42
N ILE A 143 0.80 -8.19 -9.31
CA ILE A 143 1.76 -7.12 -9.56
C ILE A 143 1.06 -5.92 -10.20
N ILE A 144 1.40 -4.74 -9.71
CA ILE A 144 0.95 -3.45 -10.24
C ILE A 144 2.14 -2.81 -10.93
N PRO A 145 2.06 -2.37 -12.19
CA PRO A 145 3.22 -1.77 -12.88
C PRO A 145 3.87 -0.66 -12.05
N GLY A 146 5.14 -0.87 -11.69
CA GLY A 146 5.88 -0.04 -10.75
C GLY A 146 6.96 0.82 -11.41
N HIS A 147 7.85 1.36 -10.59
CA HIS A 147 9.01 2.14 -11.05
C HIS A 147 10.27 1.29 -11.21
N ASP A 148 10.47 0.27 -10.37
CA ASP A 148 11.58 -0.67 -10.51
C ASP A 148 11.15 -1.89 -11.36
N PRO A 149 11.54 -1.96 -12.65
CA PRO A 149 11.11 -3.05 -13.53
C PRO A 149 11.62 -4.43 -13.08
N ARG A 150 12.64 -4.48 -12.21
CA ARG A 150 13.14 -5.74 -11.63
C ARG A 150 12.16 -6.33 -10.63
N ILE A 151 11.36 -5.49 -9.95
CA ILE A 151 10.30 -5.95 -9.05
C ILE A 151 9.17 -6.56 -9.88
N ASP A 152 8.78 -5.88 -10.97
CA ASP A 152 7.75 -6.36 -11.88
C ASP A 152 8.16 -7.68 -12.53
N GLU A 153 9.39 -7.77 -13.05
CA GLU A 153 9.97 -8.99 -13.62
C GLU A 153 10.05 -10.12 -12.60
N LEU A 154 10.41 -9.83 -11.34
CA LEU A 154 10.41 -10.85 -10.30
C LEU A 154 9.00 -11.35 -10.01
N GLY A 155 8.01 -10.48 -10.07
CA GLY A 155 6.62 -10.87 -9.87
C GLY A 155 6.06 -11.77 -10.98
N GLU A 156 6.65 -11.76 -12.18
CA GLU A 156 6.35 -12.70 -13.27
C GLU A 156 6.82 -14.14 -12.95
N HIS A 157 7.69 -14.32 -11.95
CA HIS A 157 8.28 -15.61 -11.61
C HIS A 157 8.17 -15.89 -10.11
N THR A 158 7.36 -16.87 -9.70
CA THR A 158 7.23 -17.25 -8.29
C THR A 158 8.60 -17.69 -7.73
N PRO A 159 9.16 -16.96 -6.73
CA PRO A 159 10.38 -17.39 -6.06
C PRO A 159 10.19 -18.72 -5.32
N ARG A 160 11.29 -19.43 -5.05
CA ARG A 160 11.21 -20.78 -4.44
C ARG A 160 10.74 -20.77 -3.00
N ASP A 161 11.28 -19.83 -2.24
CA ASP A 161 11.02 -19.60 -0.82
C ASP A 161 11.23 -18.10 -0.51
N VAL A 162 10.90 -17.68 0.70
CA VAL A 162 10.99 -16.26 1.09
C VAL A 162 12.45 -15.79 1.09
N THR A 163 13.42 -16.66 1.41
CA THR A 163 14.85 -16.31 1.37
C THR A 163 15.34 -16.08 -0.07
N ASP A 164 14.90 -16.91 -1.02
CA ASP A 164 15.13 -16.73 -2.46
C ASP A 164 14.49 -15.43 -2.96
N ALA A 165 13.26 -15.12 -2.52
CA ALA A 165 12.58 -13.87 -2.83
C ALA A 165 13.38 -12.65 -2.33
N ILE A 166 13.77 -12.64 -1.05
CA ILE A 166 14.57 -11.56 -0.44
C ILE A 166 15.91 -11.39 -1.18
N THR A 167 16.59 -12.49 -1.53
CA THR A 167 17.87 -12.45 -2.24
C THR A 167 17.75 -11.86 -3.65
N LYS A 168 16.63 -12.13 -4.34
CA LYS A 168 16.38 -11.53 -5.67
C LYS A 168 15.99 -10.06 -5.54
N LEU A 169 15.13 -9.74 -4.57
CA LEU A 169 14.73 -8.37 -4.27
C LEU A 169 15.89 -7.53 -3.71
N SER A 170 16.94 -8.13 -3.15
CA SER A 170 18.12 -7.39 -2.68
C SER A 170 18.89 -6.69 -3.79
N LYS A 171 18.62 -7.04 -5.04
CA LYS A 171 19.18 -6.39 -6.23
C LYS A 171 18.40 -5.15 -6.67
N THR A 172 17.30 -4.81 -5.99
CA THR A 172 16.45 -3.64 -6.27
C THR A 172 16.87 -2.44 -5.43
N THR A 173 16.21 -1.29 -5.63
CA THR A 173 16.41 -0.09 -4.78
C THR A 173 16.11 -0.36 -3.30
N TYR A 174 15.32 -1.38 -2.98
CA TYR A 174 14.96 -1.78 -1.62
C TYR A 174 15.96 -2.74 -0.98
N GLY A 175 17.03 -3.11 -1.69
CA GLY A 175 17.89 -4.20 -1.26
C GLY A 175 18.57 -4.06 0.10
N PRO A 176 19.20 -2.92 0.43
CA PRO A 176 19.80 -2.71 1.75
C PRO A 176 18.79 -2.88 2.91
N LEU A 177 17.54 -2.54 2.67
CA LEU A 177 16.45 -2.70 3.64
C LEU A 177 16.05 -4.17 3.78
N LEU A 178 15.94 -4.89 2.66
CA LEU A 178 15.53 -6.29 2.65
C LEU A 178 16.62 -7.20 3.22
N GLU A 179 17.90 -6.90 2.99
CA GLU A 179 19.03 -7.61 3.58
C GLU A 179 19.03 -7.49 5.11
N SER A 180 18.76 -6.29 5.63
CA SER A 180 18.66 -6.08 7.08
C SER A 180 17.41 -6.71 7.70
N ALA A 181 16.33 -6.87 6.93
CA ALA A 181 15.13 -7.57 7.38
C ALA A 181 15.25 -9.11 7.27
N ALA A 182 16.17 -9.62 6.43
CA ALA A 182 16.32 -11.05 6.14
C ALA A 182 16.58 -11.88 7.40
N SER A 183 17.53 -11.44 8.24
CA SER A 183 17.87 -12.13 9.49
C SER A 183 16.66 -12.24 10.43
N SER A 184 15.86 -11.17 10.50
CA SER A 184 14.66 -11.17 11.34
C SER A 184 13.60 -12.13 10.83
N TYR A 185 13.42 -12.23 9.51
CA TYR A 185 12.54 -13.24 8.93
C TYR A 185 13.03 -14.67 9.24
N ILE A 186 14.33 -14.94 9.09
CA ILE A 186 14.91 -16.26 9.35
C ILE A 186 14.67 -16.70 10.81
N GLU A 187 14.78 -15.77 11.76
CA GLU A 187 14.58 -16.06 13.19
C GLU A 187 13.10 -16.22 13.57
N THR A 188 12.21 -15.43 12.97
CA THR A 188 10.81 -15.32 13.43
C THR A 188 9.80 -16.02 12.51
N ASN A 189 10.23 -16.39 11.31
CA ASN A 189 9.37 -16.84 10.21
C ASN A 189 8.19 -15.86 9.93
N SER A 190 8.41 -14.56 10.15
CA SER A 190 7.37 -13.53 10.06
C SER A 190 7.78 -12.38 9.14
N LEU A 191 6.88 -12.01 8.23
CA LEU A 191 7.07 -10.87 7.32
C LEU A 191 6.83 -9.51 8.00
N LEU A 192 6.40 -9.48 9.27
CA LEU A 192 6.04 -8.24 9.97
C LEU A 192 7.19 -7.24 10.02
N GLN A 193 8.41 -7.71 10.30
CA GLN A 193 9.57 -6.82 10.39
C GLN A 193 9.95 -6.24 9.02
N VAL A 194 9.82 -7.04 7.96
CA VAL A 194 10.01 -6.58 6.57
C VAL A 194 9.01 -5.47 6.25
N GLU A 195 7.73 -5.69 6.57
CA GLU A 195 6.66 -4.71 6.34
C GLU A 195 6.90 -3.41 7.12
N LEU A 196 7.26 -3.50 8.41
CA LEU A 196 7.56 -2.33 9.24
C LEU A 196 8.76 -1.54 8.71
N MET A 197 9.80 -2.23 8.24
CA MET A 197 10.97 -1.58 7.67
C MET A 197 10.61 -0.86 6.38
N LEU A 198 9.88 -1.49 5.46
CA LEU A 198 9.40 -0.86 4.23
C LEU A 198 8.55 0.38 4.54
N ARG A 199 7.60 0.30 5.47
CA ARG A 199 6.77 1.44 5.89
C ARG A 199 7.62 2.60 6.43
N LYS A 200 8.63 2.31 7.26
CA LYS A 200 9.56 3.33 7.80
C LYS A 200 10.39 3.98 6.70
N TYR A 201 10.85 3.19 5.74
CA TYR A 201 11.60 3.69 4.59
C TYR A 201 10.75 4.61 3.73
N LEU A 202 9.54 4.18 3.34
CA LEU A 202 8.62 5.03 2.58
C LEU A 202 8.33 6.34 3.32
N ALA A 203 8.02 6.29 4.61
CA ALA A 203 7.76 7.51 5.39
C ALA A 203 8.97 8.47 5.42
N LYS A 204 10.19 7.92 5.50
CA LYS A 204 11.43 8.71 5.48
C LYS A 204 11.67 9.35 4.12
N GLU A 205 11.62 8.57 3.04
CA GLU A 205 11.88 9.05 1.69
C GLU A 205 10.81 10.03 1.22
N SER A 206 9.53 9.75 1.51
CA SER A 206 8.43 10.68 1.23
C SER A 206 8.64 12.03 1.92
N LYS A 207 9.13 12.02 3.17
CA LYS A 207 9.45 13.25 3.91
C LYS A 207 10.61 14.02 3.29
N ILE A 208 11.62 13.34 2.74
CA ILE A 208 12.75 13.98 2.06
C ILE A 208 12.26 14.64 0.77
N LEU A 209 11.55 13.91 -0.08
CA LEU A 209 11.00 14.41 -1.34
C LEU A 209 10.11 15.65 -1.16
N ILE A 210 9.18 15.61 -0.21
CA ILE A 210 8.28 16.73 0.09
C ILE A 210 9.06 17.96 0.60
N ARG A 211 10.10 17.74 1.41
CA ARG A 211 10.93 18.84 1.93
C ARG A 211 11.75 19.49 0.83
N GLU A 212 12.35 18.71 -0.05
CA GLU A 212 13.13 19.23 -1.18
C GLU A 212 12.27 20.08 -2.11
N GLN A 213 11.05 19.62 -2.41
CA GLN A 213 10.06 20.40 -3.17
C GLN A 213 9.70 21.71 -2.45
N SER A 214 9.49 21.67 -1.14
CA SER A 214 9.17 22.87 -0.34
C SER A 214 10.30 23.90 -0.37
N VAL A 215 11.56 23.46 -0.31
CA VAL A 215 12.73 24.35 -0.40
C VAL A 215 12.91 24.92 -1.81
N LEU A 216 12.67 24.12 -2.85
CA LEU A 216 12.68 24.56 -4.24
C LEU A 216 11.57 25.59 -4.53
N ALA A 217 10.37 25.40 -3.96
CA ALA A 217 9.29 26.37 -4.05
C ALA A 217 9.68 27.71 -3.39
N LEU A 218 10.25 27.68 -2.18
CA LEU A 218 10.69 28.89 -1.47
C LEU A 218 11.80 29.64 -2.21
N THR A 219 12.74 28.93 -2.83
CA THR A 219 13.82 29.55 -3.62
C THR A 219 13.37 30.10 -4.98
N ARG A 220 12.30 29.54 -5.58
CA ARG A 220 11.66 30.11 -6.78
C ARG A 220 10.85 31.36 -6.47
N VAL A 221 10.21 31.43 -5.29
CA VAL A 221 9.42 32.60 -4.86
C VAL A 221 10.30 33.74 -4.34
N TYR A 222 11.45 33.42 -3.74
CA TYR A 222 12.44 34.41 -3.29
C TYR A 222 13.81 34.15 -3.93
N PRO A 223 14.03 34.60 -5.18
CA PRO A 223 15.35 34.52 -5.79
C PRO A 223 16.36 35.32 -4.94
N ARG A 224 17.55 34.74 -4.74
CA ARG A 224 18.65 35.25 -3.89
C ARG A 224 19.09 36.69 -4.18
N GLU A 225 18.61 37.29 -5.26
CA GLU A 225 18.91 38.66 -5.68
C GLU A 225 18.22 39.72 -4.80
N LEU A 226 17.19 39.37 -4.02
CA LEU A 226 16.53 40.30 -3.09
C LEU A 226 17.12 40.31 -1.66
N LEU A 227 18.05 39.40 -1.34
CA LEU A 227 18.68 39.31 -0.01
C LEU A 227 20.02 40.06 0.10
N VAL A 228 20.52 40.65 -0.99
CA VAL A 228 21.81 41.38 -1.02
C VAL A 228 21.62 42.91 -1.02
N MET A 229 20.38 43.42 -1.06
CA MET A 229 20.12 44.88 -1.07
C MET A 229 19.79 45.48 0.30
N SER A 230 19.97 44.74 1.39
CA SER A 230 19.77 45.23 2.76
C SER A 230 20.88 44.78 3.70
N SER A 231 22.12 45.15 3.37
CA SER A 231 23.28 45.10 4.27
C SER A 231 24.12 46.36 4.11
#